data_AF-A0A3N5FFF9-F1
#
_entry.id   AF-A0A3N5FFF9-F1
#
_cell.length_a   1.000
_cell.length_b   1.000
_cell.length_c   1.000
_cell.angle_alpha   90.00
_cell.angle_beta   90.00
_cell.angle_gamma   90.00
#
_symmetry.space_group_name_H-M   'P 1'
#
loop_
_entity.id
_entity.type
_entity.pdbx_description
1 polymer ?
#
loop_
_entity_poly.entity_id
_entity_poly.type
_entity_poly.pdbx_seq_one_letter_code
_entity_poly.pdbx_strand_id
1 'polypeptide(L)'
;MRLFAADSLTQVADRRDDFPDLANRLKDVGTFRNSRPAVLGVMLSLDRDYRSILDLGAPSEVANRLFFRLLDSRIMLAVVRAAAAVFGGNATDLARVELRRRRQVDGSDEAAHRLGGESGAGISEASLSAERQILEMLDSLLPVDWHSGVPGHADLYSLRLLSDVEIIVAGVSVDMRPLILLDDGHELPRMQRDALLKRLVVRDLAVSRWYSERFEALSPEEILQSIGIQGRDYELLELERRAAELTGRGRSRFERLMMDIGNLRAVRSLERYEGGDHSFTDLLETDDDDLLGSPESEILRKLATDTRRLADS
;
A
#
# COMPACT_ATOMS: atom_id res chain seq x y z
N MET A 1 -7.54 -1.99 -7.96
CA MET A 1 -6.42 -1.50 -8.80
C MET A 1 -5.87 -2.54 -9.78
N ARG A 2 -5.71 -3.81 -9.38
CA ARG A 2 -5.13 -4.88 -10.22
C ARG A 2 -5.73 -5.04 -11.62
N LEU A 3 -7.01 -4.71 -11.83
CA LEU A 3 -7.66 -4.75 -13.15
C LEU A 3 -6.95 -3.91 -14.23
N PHE A 4 -6.26 -2.84 -13.83
CA PHE A 4 -5.52 -1.97 -14.74
C PHE A 4 -4.07 -2.43 -14.99
N ALA A 5 -3.61 -3.51 -14.33
CA ALA A 5 -2.29 -4.07 -14.57
C ALA A 5 -2.19 -4.66 -15.98
N ALA A 6 -0.98 -4.60 -16.56
CA ALA A 6 -0.74 -4.97 -17.95
C ALA A 6 -1.14 -6.43 -18.28
N ASP A 7 -0.90 -7.35 -17.35
CA ASP A 7 -1.31 -8.76 -17.46
C ASP A 7 -2.83 -8.91 -17.52
N SER A 8 -3.54 -8.22 -16.63
CA SER A 8 -4.99 -8.24 -16.51
C SER A 8 -5.65 -7.61 -17.75
N LEU A 9 -5.13 -6.49 -18.23
CA LEU A 9 -5.62 -5.84 -19.45
C LEU A 9 -5.38 -6.69 -20.70
N THR A 10 -4.22 -7.36 -20.79
CA THR A 10 -3.92 -8.28 -21.89
C THR A 10 -4.87 -9.48 -21.87
N GLN A 11 -5.10 -10.08 -20.70
CA GLN A 11 -6.03 -11.19 -20.55
C GLN A 11 -7.48 -10.82 -20.94
N VAL A 12 -7.93 -9.63 -20.55
CA VAL A 12 -9.26 -9.12 -20.96
C VAL A 12 -9.31 -8.83 -22.46
N ALA A 13 -8.21 -8.39 -23.08
CA ALA A 13 -8.12 -8.21 -24.53
C ALA A 13 -8.28 -9.54 -25.28
N ASP A 14 -7.54 -10.56 -24.85
CA ASP A 14 -7.51 -11.89 -25.47
C ASP A 14 -8.83 -12.65 -25.28
N ARG A 15 -9.49 -12.45 -24.13
CA ARG A 15 -10.76 -13.10 -23.77
C ARG A 15 -11.94 -12.13 -23.81
N ARG A 16 -11.91 -11.16 -24.72
CA ARG A 16 -12.91 -10.10 -24.79
C ARG A 16 -14.35 -10.64 -24.90
N ASP A 17 -14.52 -11.70 -25.69
CA ASP A 17 -15.83 -12.31 -25.94
C ASP A 17 -16.39 -13.03 -24.71
N ASP A 18 -15.53 -13.43 -23.76
CA ASP A 18 -15.95 -14.02 -22.49
C ASP A 18 -16.42 -12.95 -21.49
N PHE A 19 -15.98 -11.69 -21.65
CA PHE A 19 -16.24 -10.59 -20.71
C PHE A 19 -16.67 -9.28 -21.41
N PRO A 20 -17.75 -9.27 -22.21
CA PRO A 20 -18.13 -8.14 -23.04
C PRO A 20 -18.44 -6.87 -22.23
N ASP A 21 -19.15 -7.01 -21.10
CA ASP A 21 -19.50 -5.87 -20.24
C ASP A 21 -18.27 -5.23 -19.58
N LEU A 22 -17.34 -6.06 -19.12
CA LEU A 22 -16.09 -5.59 -18.52
C LEU A 22 -15.22 -4.88 -19.56
N ALA A 23 -15.07 -5.48 -20.74
CA ALA A 23 -14.30 -4.89 -21.84
C ALA A 23 -14.90 -3.55 -22.30
N ASN A 24 -16.23 -3.44 -22.35
CA ASN A 24 -16.91 -2.18 -22.68
C ASN A 24 -16.68 -1.11 -21.61
N ARG A 25 -16.84 -1.43 -20.32
CA ARG A 25 -16.56 -0.48 -19.23
C ARG A 25 -15.10 -0.01 -19.23
N LEU A 26 -14.16 -0.93 -19.47
CA LEU A 26 -12.73 -0.60 -19.56
C LEU A 26 -12.42 0.28 -20.77
N LYS A 27 -13.09 0.04 -21.91
CA LYS A 27 -13.03 0.93 -23.07
C LYS A 27 -13.56 2.33 -22.75
N ASP A 28 -14.65 2.44 -22.01
CA ASP A 28 -15.24 3.74 -21.62
C ASP A 28 -14.30 4.55 -20.72
N VAL A 29 -13.51 3.88 -19.88
CA VAL A 29 -12.47 4.50 -19.03
C VAL A 29 -11.17 4.79 -19.82
N GLY A 30 -11.11 4.41 -21.10
CA GLY A 30 -9.99 4.70 -21.99
C GLY A 30 -8.80 3.75 -21.88
N THR A 31 -8.96 2.59 -21.23
CA THR A 31 -7.87 1.61 -21.09
C THR A 31 -7.62 0.81 -22.36
N PHE A 32 -8.54 0.85 -23.32
CA PHE A 32 -8.44 0.19 -24.62
C PHE A 32 -8.52 1.19 -25.77
N ARG A 33 -7.68 1.01 -26.78
CA ARG A 33 -7.74 1.68 -28.09
C ARG A 33 -7.71 0.63 -29.18
N ASN A 34 -8.67 0.68 -30.12
CA ASN A 34 -8.76 -0.28 -31.23
C ASN A 34 -8.68 -1.75 -30.78
N SER A 35 -9.37 -2.08 -29.67
CA SER A 35 -9.38 -3.43 -29.06
C SER A 35 -8.03 -3.91 -28.52
N ARG A 36 -7.06 -3.02 -28.34
CA ARG A 36 -5.77 -3.31 -27.69
C ARG A 36 -5.60 -2.46 -26.42
N PRO A 37 -4.91 -2.98 -25.39
CA PRO A 37 -4.56 -2.19 -24.22
C PRO A 37 -3.84 -0.89 -24.65
N ALA A 38 -4.26 0.24 -24.07
CA ALA A 38 -3.67 1.56 -24.28
C ALA A 38 -2.89 2.04 -23.04
N VAL A 39 -2.86 1.22 -21.99
CA VAL A 39 -2.26 1.53 -20.69
C VAL A 39 -1.34 0.39 -20.29
N LEU A 40 -0.09 0.72 -19.96
CA LEU A 40 0.87 -0.21 -19.37
C LEU A 40 0.84 -0.02 -17.85
N GLY A 41 -0.13 -0.66 -17.20
CA GLY A 41 -0.26 -0.59 -15.75
C GLY A 41 0.72 -1.52 -15.04
N VAL A 42 1.46 -0.98 -14.08
CA VAL A 42 2.30 -1.76 -13.15
C VAL A 42 1.85 -1.49 -11.73
N MET A 43 1.70 -2.56 -10.96
CA MET A 43 1.25 -2.49 -9.56
C MET A 43 2.38 -2.90 -8.63
N LEU A 44 2.62 -2.07 -7.63
CA LEU A 44 3.59 -2.28 -6.58
C LEU A 44 2.90 -2.19 -5.23
N SER A 45 3.22 -3.14 -4.35
CA SER A 45 2.87 -3.08 -2.94
C SER A 45 3.95 -2.33 -2.18
N LEU A 46 3.55 -1.41 -1.31
CA LEU A 46 4.45 -0.64 -0.46
C LEU A 46 4.73 -1.31 0.90
N ASP A 47 4.31 -2.58 1.08
CA ASP A 47 4.53 -3.39 2.29
C ASP A 47 5.90 -4.10 2.36
N ARG A 48 6.67 -4.13 1.28
CA ARG A 48 7.90 -4.95 1.18
C ARG A 48 9.17 -4.17 1.53
N ASP A 49 9.80 -4.47 2.65
CA ASP A 49 11.16 -4.00 3.06
C ASP A 49 11.35 -2.48 3.21
N TYR A 50 10.44 -1.64 2.72
CA TYR A 50 10.56 -0.18 2.78
C TYR A 50 10.63 0.32 4.22
N ARG A 51 9.82 -0.26 5.10
CA ARG A 51 9.85 0.02 6.55
C ARG A 51 11.20 -0.36 7.16
N SER A 52 11.75 -1.50 6.76
CA SER A 52 13.01 -2.03 7.29
C SER A 52 14.21 -1.13 7.00
N ILE A 53 14.14 -0.25 5.99
CA ILE A 53 15.17 0.77 5.75
C ILE A 53 15.39 1.67 6.99
N LEU A 54 14.35 1.90 7.80
CA LEU A 54 14.50 2.68 9.03
C LEU A 54 15.25 1.92 10.12
N ASP A 55 15.19 0.59 10.11
CA ASP A 55 15.85 -0.26 11.10
C ASP A 55 17.37 -0.27 10.94
N LEU A 56 17.89 0.22 9.79
CA LEU A 56 19.32 0.47 9.57
C LEU A 56 19.91 1.54 10.50
N GLY A 57 19.07 2.38 11.12
CA GLY A 57 19.54 3.49 11.96
C GLY A 57 20.19 4.63 11.17
N ALA A 58 19.90 4.73 9.87
CA ALA A 58 20.38 5.80 9.01
C ALA A 58 19.76 7.15 9.39
N PRO A 59 20.47 8.29 9.22
CA PRO A 59 19.87 9.61 9.30
C PRO A 59 18.68 9.72 8.34
N SER A 60 17.63 10.48 8.73
CA SER A 60 16.37 10.59 7.98
C SER A 60 16.54 10.91 6.49
N GLU A 61 17.51 11.76 6.14
CA GLU A 61 17.80 12.10 4.75
C GLU A 61 18.37 10.90 3.98
N VAL A 62 19.30 10.15 4.59
CA VAL A 62 19.90 8.95 3.99
C VAL A 62 18.86 7.85 3.82
N ALA A 63 18.02 7.64 4.84
CA ALA A 63 16.92 6.68 4.79
C ALA A 63 15.94 6.98 3.65
N ASN A 64 15.58 8.27 3.47
CA ASN A 64 14.74 8.69 2.33
C ASN A 64 15.44 8.47 0.99
N ARG A 65 16.76 8.70 0.91
CA ARG A 65 17.53 8.44 -0.32
C ARG A 65 17.56 6.95 -0.70
N LEU A 66 17.69 6.06 0.28
CA LEU A 66 17.62 4.62 0.09
C LEU A 66 16.20 4.18 -0.30
N PHE A 67 15.19 4.73 0.37
CA PHE A 67 13.77 4.48 0.07
C PHE A 67 13.43 4.79 -1.39
N PHE A 68 13.75 6.00 -1.87
CA PHE A 68 13.48 6.36 -3.27
C PHE A 68 14.29 5.55 -4.26
N ARG A 69 15.54 5.18 -3.93
CA ARG A 69 16.34 4.29 -4.76
C ARG A 69 15.70 2.90 -4.91
N LEU A 70 15.22 2.31 -3.83
CA LEU A 70 14.52 1.01 -3.86
C LEU A 70 13.17 1.10 -4.59
N LEU A 71 12.46 2.20 -4.39
CA LEU A 71 11.17 2.40 -5.06
C LEU A 71 11.35 2.59 -6.57
N ASP A 72 12.31 3.42 -7.00
CA ASP A 72 12.64 3.59 -8.40
C ASP A 72 13.07 2.28 -9.06
N SER A 73 13.92 1.47 -8.41
CA SER A 73 14.35 0.18 -8.97
C SER A 73 13.17 -0.77 -9.19
N ARG A 74 12.26 -0.87 -8.22
CA ARG A 74 11.07 -1.73 -8.32
C ARG A 74 10.07 -1.24 -9.37
N ILE A 75 9.85 0.08 -9.47
CA ILE A 75 9.02 0.68 -10.53
C ILE A 75 9.61 0.34 -11.90
N MET A 76 10.89 0.65 -12.11
CA MET A 76 11.51 0.51 -13.41
C MET A 76 11.59 -0.96 -13.84
N LEU A 77 11.94 -1.87 -12.93
CA LEU A 77 11.96 -3.31 -13.18
C LEU A 77 10.56 -3.84 -13.56
N ALA A 78 9.51 -3.40 -12.85
CA ALA A 78 8.14 -3.79 -13.16
C ALA A 78 7.72 -3.28 -14.55
N VAL A 79 8.07 -2.03 -14.90
CA VAL A 79 7.74 -1.44 -16.21
C VAL A 79 8.40 -2.19 -17.35
N VAL A 80 9.71 -2.46 -17.29
CA VAL A 80 10.41 -3.13 -18.39
C VAL A 80 9.94 -4.58 -18.57
N ARG A 81 9.62 -5.28 -17.48
CA ARG A 81 9.04 -6.63 -17.52
C ARG A 81 7.63 -6.63 -18.10
N ALA A 82 6.80 -5.67 -17.71
CA ALA A 82 5.46 -5.50 -18.27
C ALA A 82 5.54 -5.19 -19.77
N ALA A 83 6.43 -4.29 -20.19
CA ALA A 83 6.63 -3.96 -21.60
C ALA A 83 7.09 -5.19 -22.42
N ALA A 84 8.01 -6.01 -21.88
CA ALA A 84 8.45 -7.24 -22.54
C ALA A 84 7.29 -8.26 -22.71
N ALA A 85 6.39 -8.35 -21.73
CA ALA A 85 5.29 -9.29 -21.73
C ALA A 85 4.16 -8.94 -22.72
N VAL A 86 3.89 -7.64 -22.95
CA VAL A 86 2.75 -7.15 -23.76
C VAL A 86 2.73 -7.67 -25.21
N PHE A 87 3.86 -8.10 -25.76
CA PHE A 87 3.95 -8.61 -27.15
C PHE A 87 4.09 -10.14 -27.22
N GLY A 88 3.48 -10.87 -26.28
CA GLY A 88 3.56 -12.33 -26.21
C GLY A 88 4.99 -12.85 -26.01
N GLY A 89 5.90 -11.96 -25.59
CA GLY A 89 7.29 -12.26 -25.32
C GLY A 89 7.47 -12.85 -23.93
N ASN A 90 8.63 -13.48 -23.72
CA ASN A 90 9.04 -13.83 -22.38
C ASN A 90 9.32 -12.54 -21.60
N ALA A 91 8.69 -12.36 -20.44
CA ALA A 91 8.87 -11.21 -19.55
C ALA A 91 10.33 -11.04 -19.06
N THR A 92 11.19 -12.06 -19.25
CA THR A 92 12.61 -11.99 -18.93
C THR A 92 13.49 -11.58 -20.12
N ASP A 93 12.96 -11.55 -21.34
CA ASP A 93 13.69 -11.05 -22.50
C ASP A 93 13.59 -9.52 -22.53
N LEU A 94 14.46 -8.87 -21.75
CA LEU A 94 14.46 -7.42 -21.57
C LEU A 94 15.33 -6.69 -22.60
N ALA A 95 16.15 -7.43 -23.37
CA ALA A 95 17.02 -6.86 -24.40
C ALA A 95 16.24 -6.23 -25.56
N ARG A 96 15.02 -6.72 -25.81
CA ARG A 96 14.10 -6.17 -26.81
C ARG A 96 13.39 -4.89 -26.38
N VAL A 97 13.49 -4.47 -25.11
CA VAL A 97 12.79 -3.30 -24.59
C VAL A 97 13.71 -2.08 -24.62
N GLU A 98 13.20 -0.95 -25.11
CA GLU A 98 13.88 0.34 -25.11
C GLU A 98 12.88 1.42 -24.65
N LEU A 99 13.30 2.27 -23.70
CA LEU A 99 12.57 3.45 -23.26
C LEU A 99 13.22 4.68 -23.90
N ARG A 100 12.77 5.01 -25.11
CA ARG A 100 13.36 6.11 -25.88
C ARG A 100 12.85 7.45 -25.36
N ARG A 101 13.73 8.28 -24.81
CA ARG A 101 13.37 9.63 -24.35
C ARG A 101 12.95 10.53 -25.50
N ARG A 102 11.94 11.36 -25.26
CA ARG A 102 11.48 12.44 -26.13
C ARG A 102 12.20 13.76 -25.85
N ARG A 103 12.87 13.87 -24.70
CA ARG A 103 13.63 15.06 -24.26
C ARG A 103 12.75 16.30 -24.12
N GLN A 104 11.56 16.11 -23.57
CA GLN A 104 10.56 17.16 -23.33
C GLN A 104 10.41 17.53 -21.86
N VAL A 105 10.97 16.71 -20.95
CA VAL A 105 10.89 16.92 -19.50
C VAL A 105 12.28 17.20 -18.94
N ASP A 106 12.41 18.29 -18.18
CA ASP A 106 13.67 18.67 -17.55
C ASP A 106 14.18 17.58 -16.59
N GLY A 107 15.48 17.29 -16.67
CA GLY A 107 16.11 16.26 -15.85
C GLY A 107 15.84 14.82 -16.30
N SER A 108 15.20 14.59 -17.46
CA SER A 108 15.03 13.22 -18.00
C SER A 108 16.35 12.55 -18.35
N ASP A 109 17.39 13.33 -18.69
CA ASP A 109 18.74 12.82 -18.93
C ASP A 109 19.41 12.30 -17.65
N GLU A 110 19.30 13.04 -16.56
CA GLU A 110 19.79 12.59 -15.25
C GLU A 110 19.00 11.37 -14.77
N ALA A 111 17.68 11.37 -14.96
CA ALA A 111 16.81 10.25 -14.62
C ALA A 111 17.23 8.97 -15.37
N ALA A 112 17.40 9.03 -16.68
CA ALA A 112 17.88 7.89 -17.47
C ALA A 112 19.25 7.42 -16.97
N HIS A 113 20.21 8.33 -16.75
CA HIS A 113 21.53 7.94 -16.27
C HIS A 113 21.47 7.19 -14.92
N ARG A 114 20.70 7.70 -13.95
CA ARG A 114 20.55 7.07 -12.62
C ARG A 114 19.82 5.73 -12.67
N LEU A 115 18.92 5.54 -13.61
CA LEU A 115 18.05 4.36 -13.70
C LEU A 115 18.60 3.25 -14.61
N GLY A 116 19.86 3.35 -15.06
CA GLY A 116 20.49 2.32 -15.89
C GLY A 116 20.36 2.54 -17.40
N GLY A 117 19.98 3.75 -17.82
CA GLY A 117 19.89 4.17 -19.22
C GLY A 117 18.50 3.98 -19.82
N GLU A 118 18.47 3.72 -21.13
CA GLU A 118 17.24 3.56 -21.92
C GLU A 118 16.98 2.11 -22.34
N SER A 119 17.96 1.21 -22.20
CA SER A 119 17.77 -0.19 -22.55
C SER A 119 17.10 -0.95 -21.40
N GLY A 120 16.14 -1.82 -21.72
CA GLY A 120 15.47 -2.66 -20.73
C GLY A 120 16.44 -3.56 -19.96
N ALA A 121 17.48 -4.05 -20.64
CA ALA A 121 18.56 -4.81 -20.02
C ALA A 121 19.36 -3.97 -19.01
N GLY A 122 19.78 -2.76 -19.38
CA GLY A 122 20.53 -1.86 -18.48
C GLY A 122 19.70 -1.39 -17.29
N ILE A 123 18.43 -1.07 -17.53
CA ILE A 123 17.47 -0.72 -16.47
C ILE A 123 17.29 -1.90 -15.50
N SER A 124 17.13 -3.12 -16.01
CA SER A 124 16.98 -4.31 -15.17
C SER A 124 18.22 -4.58 -14.34
N GLU A 125 19.41 -4.48 -14.95
CA GLU A 125 20.68 -4.68 -14.25
C GLU A 125 20.86 -3.65 -13.14
N ALA A 126 20.65 -2.37 -13.43
CA ALA A 126 20.72 -1.30 -12.44
C ALA A 126 19.70 -1.47 -11.32
N SER A 127 18.46 -1.87 -11.66
CA SER A 127 17.38 -2.07 -10.69
C SER A 127 17.67 -3.23 -9.74
N LEU A 128 18.06 -4.39 -10.28
CA LEU A 128 18.39 -5.57 -9.49
C LEU A 128 19.65 -5.33 -8.64
N SER A 129 20.65 -4.63 -9.18
CA SER A 129 21.85 -4.25 -8.43
C SER A 129 21.52 -3.32 -7.27
N ALA A 130 20.67 -2.30 -7.49
CA ALA A 130 20.24 -1.37 -6.44
C ALA A 130 19.43 -2.08 -5.34
N GLU A 131 18.48 -2.93 -5.71
CA GLU A 131 17.69 -3.70 -4.74
C GLU A 131 18.58 -4.65 -3.93
N ARG A 132 19.46 -5.40 -4.60
CA ARG A 132 20.37 -6.34 -3.94
C ARG A 132 21.28 -5.63 -2.93
N GLN A 133 21.86 -4.49 -3.30
CA GLN A 133 22.70 -3.71 -2.39
C GLN A 133 21.94 -3.28 -1.13
N ILE A 134 20.68 -2.86 -1.27
CA ILE A 134 19.87 -2.41 -0.13
C ILE A 134 19.49 -3.59 0.76
N LEU A 135 19.10 -4.73 0.17
CA LEU A 135 18.81 -5.95 0.93
C LEU A 135 20.06 -6.48 1.64
N GLU A 136 21.22 -6.45 0.99
CA GLU A 136 22.50 -6.82 1.62
C GLU A 136 22.87 -5.88 2.79
N MET A 137 22.51 -4.58 2.71
CA MET A 137 22.65 -3.66 3.85
C MET A 137 21.71 -4.03 5.00
N LEU A 138 20.47 -4.45 4.71
CA LEU A 138 19.49 -4.86 5.72
C LEU A 138 19.88 -6.16 6.42
N ASP A 139 20.47 -7.10 5.68
CA ASP A 139 20.92 -8.40 6.21
C ASP A 139 22.28 -8.29 6.93
N SER A 140 23.02 -7.21 6.72
CA SER A 140 24.34 -6.98 7.32
C SER A 140 24.23 -6.66 8.81
N LEU A 141 24.95 -7.43 9.64
CA LEU A 141 25.14 -7.13 11.06
C LEU A 141 26.26 -6.11 11.32
N LEU A 142 26.96 -5.65 10.26
CA LEU A 142 28.02 -4.66 10.38
C LEU A 142 27.44 -3.24 10.40
N PRO A 143 27.98 -2.33 11.23
CA PRO A 143 27.62 -0.93 11.19
C PRO A 143 27.88 -0.33 9.81
N VAL A 144 26.88 0.35 9.26
CA VAL A 144 27.01 1.10 8.01
C VAL A 144 27.60 2.48 8.31
N ASP A 145 28.67 2.85 7.62
CA ASP A 145 29.18 4.22 7.69
C ASP A 145 28.34 5.15 6.80
N TRP A 146 27.52 5.98 7.45
CA TRP A 146 26.64 6.92 6.78
C TRP A 146 27.37 8.16 6.22
N HIS A 147 28.63 8.40 6.61
CA HIS A 147 29.41 9.57 6.21
C HIS A 147 30.15 9.35 4.88
N SER A 148 30.50 8.11 4.55
CA SER A 148 31.08 7.73 3.27
C SER A 148 30.01 7.52 2.20
N GLY A 149 29.31 8.61 1.86
CA GLY A 149 28.53 8.72 0.62
C GLY A 149 27.63 7.51 0.30
N VAL A 150 26.59 7.29 1.09
CA VAL A 150 25.67 6.17 0.86
C VAL A 150 24.92 6.33 -0.48
N PRO A 151 24.92 5.30 -1.33
CA PRO A 151 24.32 5.37 -2.66
C PRO A 151 22.80 5.46 -2.58
N GLY A 152 22.23 6.54 -3.13
CA GLY A 152 20.81 6.83 -3.09
C GLY A 152 20.51 8.23 -3.64
N HIS A 153 19.24 8.60 -3.67
CA HIS A 153 18.82 9.87 -4.23
C HIS A 153 17.46 10.34 -3.69
N ALA A 154 17.24 11.65 -3.60
CA ALA A 154 16.14 12.22 -2.81
C ALA A 154 14.82 12.49 -3.58
N ASP A 155 14.72 11.98 -4.80
CA ASP A 155 13.59 12.22 -5.70
C ASP A 155 13.16 10.93 -6.41
N LEU A 156 11.98 10.93 -7.03
CA LEU A 156 11.46 9.75 -7.72
C LEU A 156 11.71 9.87 -9.23
N TYR A 157 12.90 9.44 -9.67
CA TYR A 157 13.35 9.62 -11.06
C TYR A 157 12.56 8.79 -12.06
N SER A 158 12.00 7.64 -11.62
CA SER A 158 11.15 6.80 -12.47
C SER A 158 9.98 7.59 -13.04
N LEU A 159 9.32 8.44 -12.25
CA LEU A 159 8.21 9.23 -12.74
C LEU A 159 8.63 10.27 -13.78
N ARG A 160 9.80 10.89 -13.60
CA ARG A 160 10.37 11.83 -14.57
C ARG A 160 10.68 11.14 -15.89
N LEU A 161 11.41 10.03 -15.85
CA LEU A 161 11.75 9.26 -17.04
C LEU A 161 10.50 8.77 -17.76
N LEU A 162 9.56 8.14 -17.03
CA LEU A 162 8.34 7.58 -17.60
C LEU A 162 7.38 8.63 -18.17
N SER A 163 7.51 9.90 -17.74
CA SER A 163 6.75 11.02 -18.33
C SER A 163 7.27 11.43 -19.70
N ASP A 164 8.50 11.07 -20.05
CA ASP A 164 9.23 11.57 -21.23
C ASP A 164 9.67 10.47 -22.20
N VAL A 165 9.10 9.25 -22.12
CA VAL A 165 9.55 8.12 -22.96
C VAL A 165 8.49 7.61 -23.91
N GLU A 166 8.95 7.13 -25.05
CA GLU A 166 8.27 6.19 -25.93
C GLU A 166 8.77 4.77 -25.61
N ILE A 167 7.83 3.85 -25.35
CA ILE A 167 8.16 2.45 -25.09
C ILE A 167 8.29 1.75 -26.44
N ILE A 168 9.40 1.04 -26.64
CA ILE A 168 9.69 0.31 -27.87
C ILE A 168 10.00 -1.13 -27.49
N VAL A 169 9.38 -2.08 -28.19
CA VAL A 169 9.54 -3.51 -27.96
C VAL A 169 9.84 -4.19 -29.28
N ALA A 170 11.01 -4.85 -29.38
CA ALA A 170 11.51 -5.48 -30.59
C ALA A 170 11.51 -4.51 -31.81
N GLY A 171 11.87 -3.25 -31.58
CA GLY A 171 11.91 -2.20 -32.59
C GLY A 171 10.55 -1.58 -32.95
N VAL A 172 9.45 -2.05 -32.35
CA VAL A 172 8.09 -1.54 -32.59
C VAL A 172 7.67 -0.63 -31.45
N SER A 173 7.20 0.58 -31.78
CA SER A 173 6.63 1.50 -30.80
C SER A 173 5.33 0.94 -30.22
N VAL A 174 5.21 1.02 -28.90
CA VAL A 174 4.05 0.60 -28.13
C VAL A 174 3.18 1.82 -27.86
N ASP A 175 1.98 1.88 -28.45
CA ASP A 175 0.98 2.93 -28.14
C ASP A 175 0.30 2.65 -26.78
N MET A 176 1.10 2.58 -25.72
CA MET A 176 0.64 2.40 -24.35
C MET A 176 1.27 3.43 -23.44
N ARG A 177 0.45 4.02 -22.56
CA ARG A 177 0.91 4.99 -21.56
C ARG A 177 1.23 4.29 -20.24
N PRO A 178 2.38 4.54 -19.60
CA PRO A 178 2.66 3.98 -18.29
C PRO A 178 1.63 4.46 -17.24
N LEU A 179 1.19 3.53 -16.40
CA LEU A 179 0.37 3.80 -15.21
C LEU A 179 1.00 3.11 -14.01
N ILE A 180 1.46 3.89 -13.03
CA ILE A 180 2.05 3.37 -11.80
C ILE A 180 0.97 3.26 -10.72
N LEU A 181 0.71 2.05 -10.24
CA LEU A 181 -0.27 1.74 -9.21
C LEU A 181 0.50 1.39 -7.92
N LEU A 182 0.52 2.31 -6.95
CA LEU A 182 1.14 2.12 -5.64
C LEU A 182 0.05 1.75 -4.63
N ASP A 183 0.09 0.54 -4.10
CA ASP A 183 -0.86 0.00 -3.13
C ASP A 183 -0.22 -0.11 -1.74
N ASP A 184 -1.06 -0.29 -0.72
CA ASP A 184 -0.65 -0.49 0.67
C ASP A 184 0.19 0.65 1.25
N GLY A 185 -0.13 1.90 0.87
CA GLY A 185 0.58 3.08 1.34
C GLY A 185 0.59 3.30 2.87
N HIS A 186 -0.29 2.63 3.58
CA HIS A 186 -0.39 2.63 5.05
C HIS A 186 0.70 1.79 5.74
N GLU A 187 1.36 0.89 5.01
CA GLU A 187 2.49 0.11 5.52
C GLU A 187 3.80 0.92 5.55
N LEU A 188 3.82 2.07 4.85
CA LEU A 188 4.95 2.98 4.90
C LEU A 188 5.01 3.74 6.24
N PRO A 189 6.19 3.85 6.86
CA PRO A 189 6.43 4.83 7.90
C PRO A 189 6.06 6.24 7.46
N ARG A 190 5.47 7.02 8.37
CA ARG A 190 4.97 8.39 8.09
C ARG A 190 5.97 9.28 7.35
N MET A 191 7.24 9.26 7.77
CA MET A 191 8.30 10.03 7.12
C MET A 191 8.49 9.68 5.63
N GLN A 192 8.49 8.39 5.30
CA GLN A 192 8.63 7.91 3.91
C GLN A 192 7.36 8.19 3.11
N ARG A 193 6.19 8.00 3.74
CA ARG A 193 4.88 8.32 3.13
C ARG A 193 4.78 9.79 2.77
N ASP A 194 5.10 10.70 3.70
CA ASP A 194 5.07 12.14 3.47
C ASP A 194 6.06 12.55 2.36
N ALA A 195 7.25 11.94 2.36
CA ALA A 195 8.23 12.15 1.31
C ALA A 195 7.70 11.69 -0.07
N LEU A 196 7.08 10.51 -0.15
CA LEU A 196 6.49 9.96 -1.37
C LEU A 196 5.35 10.85 -1.88
N LEU A 197 4.38 11.19 -1.03
CA LEU A 197 3.22 12.00 -1.41
C LEU A 197 3.64 13.36 -2.01
N LYS A 198 4.68 14.00 -1.43
CA LYS A 198 5.25 15.24 -1.99
C LYS A 198 5.75 15.07 -3.43
N ARG A 199 6.20 13.88 -3.83
CA ARG A 199 6.67 13.60 -5.20
C ARG A 199 5.54 13.17 -6.13
N LEU A 200 4.48 12.56 -5.60
CA LEU A 200 3.33 12.16 -6.39
C LEU A 200 2.49 13.36 -6.87
N VAL A 201 2.41 14.45 -6.10
CA VAL A 201 1.56 15.63 -6.40
C VAL A 201 2.20 16.60 -7.42
N VAL A 202 3.43 16.34 -7.84
CA VAL A 202 4.16 17.18 -8.80
C VAL A 202 3.44 17.21 -10.16
N ARG A 203 3.00 18.40 -10.59
CA ARG A 203 2.06 18.62 -11.71
C ARG A 203 2.67 18.57 -13.12
N ASP A 204 3.98 18.75 -13.26
CA ASP A 204 4.67 18.75 -14.56
C ASP A 204 4.91 17.31 -15.11
N LEU A 205 4.67 16.30 -14.28
CA LEU A 205 4.86 14.90 -14.63
C LEU A 205 3.64 14.35 -15.39
N ALA A 206 3.83 13.95 -16.64
CA ALA A 206 2.78 13.42 -17.52
C ALA A 206 2.42 11.95 -17.24
N VAL A 207 3.25 11.22 -16.49
CA VAL A 207 2.98 9.82 -16.15
C VAL A 207 1.75 9.69 -15.24
N SER A 208 0.87 8.75 -15.56
CA SER A 208 -0.32 8.47 -14.74
C SER A 208 0.10 7.68 -13.50
N ARG A 209 -0.44 8.05 -12.35
CA ARG A 209 -0.14 7.37 -11.09
C ARG A 209 -1.38 7.27 -10.20
N TRP A 210 -1.47 6.17 -9.47
CA TRP A 210 -2.49 5.92 -8.47
C TRP A 210 -1.81 5.55 -7.16
N TYR A 211 -2.28 6.12 -6.06
CA TYR A 211 -1.86 5.78 -4.72
C TYR A 211 -3.07 5.33 -3.91
N SER A 212 -2.91 4.27 -3.14
CA SER A 212 -3.96 3.66 -2.32
C SER A 212 -3.43 3.41 -0.91
N GLU A 213 -4.23 3.77 0.09
CA GLU A 213 -3.98 3.52 1.50
C GLU A 213 -5.30 3.23 2.22
N ARG A 214 -5.24 2.53 3.37
CA ARG A 214 -6.42 2.25 4.18
C ARG A 214 -6.80 3.51 4.97
N PHE A 215 -8.08 3.88 4.91
CA PHE A 215 -8.61 5.04 5.62
C PHE A 215 -8.38 4.97 7.14
N GLU A 216 -8.40 3.76 7.71
CA GLU A 216 -8.17 3.50 9.14
C GLU A 216 -6.73 3.79 9.60
N ALA A 217 -5.79 3.95 8.67
CA ALA A 217 -4.37 4.20 8.96
C ALA A 217 -3.97 5.68 8.81
N LEU A 218 -4.91 6.55 8.47
CA LEU A 218 -4.70 8.00 8.48
C LEU A 218 -4.74 8.52 9.91
N SER A 219 -3.82 9.42 10.27
CA SER A 219 -3.92 10.08 11.57
C SER A 219 -5.22 10.89 11.65
N PRO A 220 -5.79 11.12 12.85
CA PRO A 220 -6.92 12.01 12.99
C PRO A 220 -6.68 13.37 12.33
N GLU A 221 -5.47 13.94 12.42
CA GLU A 221 -5.18 15.20 11.73
C GLU A 221 -5.20 15.07 10.21
N GLU A 222 -4.75 13.95 9.64
CA GLU A 222 -4.76 13.72 8.19
C GLU A 222 -6.19 13.51 7.65
N ILE A 223 -7.02 12.77 8.38
CA ILE A 223 -8.44 12.64 8.09
C ILE A 223 -9.09 14.02 8.13
N LEU A 224 -8.80 14.82 9.15
CA LEU A 224 -9.42 16.12 9.35
C LEU A 224 -8.93 17.18 8.34
N GLN A 225 -7.66 17.14 7.93
CA GLN A 225 -7.14 17.97 6.83
C GLN A 225 -7.85 17.70 5.50
N SER A 226 -8.33 16.47 5.28
CA SER A 226 -9.11 16.14 4.08
C SER A 226 -10.55 16.68 4.11
N ILE A 227 -11.07 17.04 5.30
CA ILE A 227 -12.47 17.46 5.53
C ILE A 227 -12.61 18.99 5.48
N GLY A 228 -11.55 19.77 5.75
CA GLY A 228 -11.56 21.23 5.60
C GLY A 228 -10.69 21.99 6.61
N ILE A 229 -11.08 23.22 6.94
CA ILE A 229 -10.40 24.06 7.94
C ILE A 229 -11.09 23.91 9.30
N GLN A 230 -10.32 23.52 10.33
CA GLN A 230 -10.80 23.41 11.72
C GLN A 230 -11.40 24.74 12.21
N GLY A 231 -12.57 24.70 12.85
CA GLY A 231 -13.32 25.85 13.35
C GLY A 231 -14.26 26.51 12.34
N ARG A 232 -14.15 26.19 11.04
CA ARG A 232 -15.12 26.57 10.00
C ARG A 232 -15.89 25.37 9.48
N ASP A 233 -15.17 24.30 9.13
CA ASP A 233 -15.72 23.14 8.43
C ASP A 233 -15.91 21.93 9.37
N TYR A 234 -15.13 21.85 10.45
CA TYR A 234 -15.30 20.85 11.53
C TYR A 234 -14.72 21.34 12.87
N GLU A 235 -15.13 20.71 13.96
CA GLU A 235 -14.56 20.90 15.30
C GLU A 235 -13.99 19.57 15.80
N LEU A 236 -12.74 19.55 16.27
CA LEU A 236 -12.12 18.38 16.89
C LEU A 236 -12.61 18.28 18.34
N LEU A 237 -13.30 17.19 18.65
CA LEU A 237 -13.73 16.86 20.01
C LEU A 237 -12.87 15.71 20.54
N GLU A 238 -11.89 16.04 21.39
CA GLU A 238 -11.12 15.05 22.15
C GLU A 238 -12.01 14.46 23.26
N LEU A 239 -12.49 13.24 23.02
CA LEU A 239 -13.50 12.59 23.85
C LEU A 239 -12.99 12.32 25.26
N GLU A 240 -11.71 11.96 25.42
CA GLU A 240 -11.06 11.72 26.70
C GLU A 240 -10.94 13.00 27.52
N ARG A 241 -10.57 14.11 26.86
CA ARG A 241 -10.49 15.42 27.51
C ARG A 241 -11.88 15.90 27.93
N ARG A 242 -12.86 15.74 27.05
CA ARG A 242 -14.25 16.12 27.32
C ARG A 242 -14.87 15.25 28.42
N ALA A 243 -14.52 13.96 28.48
CA ALA A 243 -14.93 13.07 29.56
C ALA A 243 -14.33 13.49 30.91
N ALA A 244 -13.07 13.91 30.93
CA ALA A 244 -12.39 14.39 32.14
C ALA A 244 -12.97 15.72 32.66
N GLU A 245 -13.45 16.59 31.78
CA GLU A 245 -14.08 17.87 32.12
C GLU A 245 -15.54 17.72 32.63
N LEU A 246 -16.19 16.59 32.34
CA LEU A 246 -17.59 16.33 32.71
C LEU A 246 -17.72 15.72 34.11
N THR A 247 -18.60 16.29 34.95
CA THR A 247 -18.94 15.76 36.27
C THR A 247 -20.43 15.41 36.40
N GLY A 248 -20.75 14.45 37.27
CA GLY A 248 -22.12 14.05 37.60
C GLY A 248 -22.94 13.59 36.39
N ARG A 249 -24.14 14.19 36.20
CA ARG A 249 -25.06 13.85 35.10
C ARG A 249 -24.47 14.07 33.70
N GLY A 250 -23.50 14.97 33.56
CA GLY A 250 -22.83 15.22 32.28
C GLY A 250 -22.03 14.01 31.80
N ARG A 251 -21.30 13.38 32.73
CA ARG A 251 -20.49 12.18 32.48
C ARG A 251 -21.35 10.96 32.14
N SER A 252 -22.42 10.71 32.91
CA SER A 252 -23.32 9.58 32.65
C SER A 252 -24.03 9.66 31.28
N ARG A 253 -24.38 10.87 30.81
CA ARG A 253 -24.95 11.03 29.44
C ARG A 253 -23.91 10.82 28.36
N PHE A 254 -22.68 11.25 28.60
CA PHE A 254 -21.56 11.06 27.67
C PHE A 254 -21.19 9.57 27.56
N GLU A 255 -21.08 8.87 28.69
CA GLU A 255 -20.85 7.43 28.74
C GLU A 255 -21.93 6.66 27.96
N ARG A 256 -23.22 7.01 28.15
CA ARG A 256 -24.31 6.41 27.37
C ARG A 256 -24.17 6.63 25.86
N LEU A 257 -23.84 7.84 25.43
CA LEU A 257 -23.62 8.14 24.01
C LEU A 257 -22.45 7.34 23.44
N MET A 258 -21.36 7.18 24.20
CA MET A 258 -20.21 6.37 23.79
C MET A 258 -20.56 4.89 23.68
N MET A 259 -21.35 4.37 24.62
CA MET A 259 -21.88 3.01 24.58
C MET A 259 -22.77 2.79 23.35
N ASP A 260 -23.66 3.74 23.02
CA ASP A 260 -24.50 3.66 21.83
C ASP A 260 -23.68 3.65 20.53
N ILE A 261 -22.62 4.47 20.44
CA ILE A 261 -21.70 4.49 19.29
C ILE A 261 -20.93 3.17 19.20
N GLY A 262 -20.46 2.64 20.33
CA GLY A 262 -19.77 1.35 20.41
C GLY A 262 -20.64 0.21 19.90
N ASN A 263 -21.88 0.14 20.38
CA ASN A 263 -22.88 -0.82 19.94
C ASN A 263 -23.13 -0.73 18.43
N LEU A 264 -23.37 0.47 17.90
CA LEU A 264 -23.58 0.69 16.46
C LEU A 264 -22.40 0.25 15.60
N ARG A 265 -21.16 0.48 16.04
CA ARG A 265 -19.95 0.09 15.30
C ARG A 265 -19.72 -1.42 15.34
N ALA A 266 -20.08 -2.06 16.44
CA ALA A 266 -19.86 -3.48 16.64
C ALA A 266 -20.88 -4.37 15.91
N VAL A 267 -22.06 -3.84 15.53
CA VAL A 267 -23.14 -4.61 14.87
C VAL A 267 -22.61 -5.51 13.75
N ARG A 268 -21.85 -4.96 12.79
CA ARG A 268 -21.34 -5.75 11.64
C ARG A 268 -20.31 -6.82 12.01
N SER A 269 -19.59 -6.62 13.11
CA SER A 269 -18.59 -7.57 13.62
C SER A 269 -19.25 -8.67 14.45
N LEU A 270 -20.30 -8.31 15.21
CA LEU A 270 -21.08 -9.20 16.05
C LEU A 270 -22.03 -10.09 15.25
N GLU A 271 -22.56 -9.60 14.12
CA GLU A 271 -23.36 -10.40 13.16
C GLU A 271 -22.63 -11.65 12.64
N ARG A 272 -21.29 -11.71 12.73
CA ARG A 272 -20.48 -12.86 12.30
C ARG A 272 -20.32 -13.94 13.36
N TYR A 273 -20.69 -13.67 14.61
CA TYR A 273 -20.65 -14.66 15.69
C TYR A 273 -22.01 -15.36 15.77
N GLU A 274 -22.01 -16.69 15.61
CA GLU A 274 -23.22 -17.51 15.73
C GLU A 274 -23.66 -17.58 17.20
N GLY A 275 -24.67 -16.79 17.55
CA GLY A 275 -25.23 -16.71 18.91
C GLY A 275 -25.79 -15.32 19.17
N GLY A 276 -27.02 -15.12 18.72
CA GLY A 276 -27.62 -13.79 18.57
C GLY A 276 -27.84 -13.00 19.86
N ASP A 277 -27.95 -11.68 19.63
CA ASP A 277 -28.52 -10.64 20.49
C ASP A 277 -27.67 -10.05 21.62
N HIS A 278 -26.35 -10.26 21.61
CA HIS A 278 -25.46 -9.52 22.50
C HIS A 278 -25.08 -8.16 21.90
N SER A 279 -25.35 -7.09 22.63
CA SER A 279 -24.76 -5.79 22.32
C SER A 279 -23.27 -5.80 22.72
N PHE A 280 -22.46 -4.95 22.09
CA PHE A 280 -21.05 -4.83 22.43
C PHE A 280 -20.85 -4.46 23.90
N THR A 281 -21.74 -3.64 24.44
CA THR A 281 -21.74 -3.30 25.86
C THR A 281 -22.00 -4.49 26.77
N ASP A 282 -22.91 -5.40 26.39
CA ASP A 282 -23.16 -6.59 27.21
C ASP A 282 -21.91 -7.46 27.33
N LEU A 283 -21.11 -7.55 26.26
CA LEU A 283 -19.86 -8.29 26.24
C LEU A 283 -18.73 -7.64 27.05
N LEU A 284 -18.80 -6.33 27.30
CA LEU A 284 -17.85 -5.61 28.15
C LEU A 284 -18.25 -5.62 29.63
N GLU A 285 -19.55 -5.76 29.92
CA GLU A 285 -20.11 -5.80 31.27
C GLU A 285 -20.26 -7.23 31.83
N THR A 286 -20.07 -8.25 31.00
CA THR A 286 -20.01 -9.65 31.45
C THR A 286 -18.68 -9.91 32.13
N ASP A 287 -18.68 -10.35 33.39
CA ASP A 287 -17.46 -10.77 34.11
C ASP A 287 -16.75 -11.88 33.33
N ASP A 288 -15.41 -11.84 33.27
CA ASP A 288 -14.57 -12.82 32.55
C ASP A 288 -14.91 -14.29 32.92
N ASP A 289 -15.40 -14.52 34.14
CA ASP A 289 -15.79 -15.84 34.65
C ASP A 289 -17.03 -16.44 33.95
N ASP A 290 -17.93 -15.60 33.43
CA ASP A 290 -19.15 -16.03 32.74
C ASP A 290 -18.91 -16.33 31.24
N LEU A 291 -17.95 -15.66 30.61
CA LEU A 291 -17.59 -15.87 29.19
C LEU A 291 -16.63 -17.05 28.99
N LEU A 292 -15.72 -17.29 29.95
CA LEU A 292 -14.71 -18.35 29.84
C LEU A 292 -15.15 -19.66 30.51
N GLY A 293 -16.25 -19.64 31.27
CA GLY A 293 -16.69 -20.74 32.12
C GLY A 293 -15.70 -20.95 33.26
N SER A 294 -16.09 -20.66 34.50
CA SER A 294 -15.15 -20.77 35.61
C SER A 294 -14.52 -22.17 35.67
N PRO A 295 -13.17 -22.29 35.67
CA PRO A 295 -12.48 -23.57 35.84
C PRO A 295 -12.92 -24.31 37.11
N GLU A 296 -13.35 -23.53 38.10
CA GLU A 296 -13.88 -23.99 39.38
C GLU A 296 -15.16 -24.82 39.22
N SER A 297 -16.08 -24.42 38.34
CA SER A 297 -17.33 -25.16 38.11
C SER A 297 -17.10 -26.51 37.40
N GLU A 298 -16.10 -26.58 36.52
CA GLU A 298 -15.68 -27.82 35.86
C GLU A 298 -14.93 -28.76 36.82
N ILE A 299 -14.07 -28.21 37.68
CA ILE A 299 -13.34 -28.94 38.72
C ILE A 299 -14.30 -29.49 39.78
N LEU A 300 -15.29 -28.71 40.23
CA LEU A 300 -16.31 -29.16 41.19
C LEU A 300 -17.21 -30.25 40.61
N ARG A 301 -17.55 -30.18 39.30
CA ARG A 301 -18.25 -31.28 38.62
C ARG A 301 -17.42 -32.54 38.52
N LYS A 302 -16.13 -32.44 38.19
CA LYS A 302 -15.21 -33.59 38.17
C LYS A 302 -15.07 -34.21 39.56
N LEU A 303 -14.85 -33.41 40.59
CA LEU A 303 -14.78 -33.86 41.99
C LEU A 303 -16.06 -34.55 42.46
N ALA A 304 -17.24 -34.02 42.11
CA ALA A 304 -18.53 -34.64 42.43
C ALA A 304 -18.77 -35.98 41.70
N THR A 305 -18.20 -36.12 40.50
CA THR A 305 -18.30 -37.36 39.71
C THR A 305 -17.35 -38.43 40.25
N ASP A 306 -16.15 -38.04 40.66
CA ASP A 306 -15.15 -38.96 41.23
C ASP A 306 -15.50 -39.40 42.66
N THR A 307 -16.10 -38.52 43.47
CA THR A 307 -16.62 -38.92 44.80
C THR A 307 -17.80 -39.88 44.72
N ARG A 308 -18.65 -39.80 43.70
CA ARG A 308 -19.68 -40.82 43.44
C ARG A 308 -19.09 -42.17 43.03
N ARG A 309 -18.06 -42.18 42.19
CA ARG A 309 -17.37 -43.42 41.78
C ARG A 309 -16.64 -44.11 42.94
N LEU A 310 -16.14 -43.36 43.92
CA LEU A 310 -15.51 -43.91 45.12
C LEU A 310 -16.52 -44.40 46.17
N ALA A 311 -17.78 -43.96 46.11
CA ALA A 311 -18.83 -44.42 47.02
C ALA A 311 -19.53 -45.71 46.54
N ASP A 312 -19.42 -46.04 45.24
CA ASP A 312 -20.01 -47.23 44.62
C ASP A 312 -18.99 -48.39 44.42
N SER A 313 -17.79 -48.29 45.02
CA SER A 313 -16.72 -49.31 45.01
C SER A 313 -16.40 -49.80 46.42
#